data_AF-G9EJN3-F1
#
_entry.id   AF-G9EJN3-F1
#
_cell.length_a   1.000
_cell.length_b   1.000
_cell.length_c   1.000
_cell.angle_alpha   90.00
_cell.angle_beta   90.00
_cell.angle_gamma   90.00
#
_symmetry.space_group_name_H-M   'P 1'
#
loop_
_entity.id
_entity.type
_entity.pdbx_description
1 polymer ?
#
loop_
_entity_poly.entity_id
_entity_poly.type
_entity_poly.pdbx_seq_one_letter_code
_entity_poly.pdbx_strand_id
1 'polypeptide(L)' 'MAYKKLLEKYANPLAVEHLMMEQLAECLWLSQKNNLPPDEQHYLTALDNL' A
#
# COMPACT_ATOMS: atom_id res chain seq x y z
N MET A 1 -2.55 -10.74 4.92
CA MET A 1 -2.26 -10.57 6.36
C MET A 1 -1.85 -9.14 6.73
N ALA A 2 -1.25 -8.36 5.82
CA ALA A 2 -0.87 -6.95 6.05
C ALA A 2 -2.03 -6.04 6.54
N TYR A 3 -3.22 -6.12 5.93
CA TYR A 3 -4.38 -5.32 6.37
C TYR A 3 -4.76 -5.53 7.85
N LYS A 4 -4.73 -6.77 8.33
CA LYS A 4 -5.02 -7.08 9.75
C LYS A 4 -3.94 -6.51 10.67
N LYS A 5 -2.65 -6.62 10.30
CA LYS A 5 -1.54 -6.04 11.08
C LYS A 5 -1.67 -4.51 11.17
N LEU A 6 -2.01 -3.86 10.05
CA LEU A 6 -2.22 -2.41 10.01
C LEU A 6 -3.44 -2.00 10.85
N LEU A 7 -4.53 -2.78 10.79
CA LEU A 7 -5.69 -2.57 11.66
C LEU A 7 -5.35 -2.72 13.14
N GLU A 8 -4.52 -3.69 13.52
CA GLU A 8 -4.05 -3.86 14.90
C GLU A 8 -3.14 -2.71 15.33
N LYS A 9 -2.31 -2.18 14.43
CA LYS A 9 -1.36 -1.09 14.69
C LYS A 9 -2.03 0.28 14.81
N TYR A 10 -2.95 0.60 13.90
CA TYR A 10 -3.58 1.92 13.82
C TYR A 10 -4.96 1.97 14.50
N ALA A 11 -5.57 0.81 14.81
CA ALA A 11 -6.90 0.67 15.43
C ALA A 11 -8.03 1.47 14.74
N ASN A 12 -7.79 1.94 13.52
CA ASN A 12 -8.69 2.78 12.75
C ASN A 12 -8.76 2.26 11.31
N PRO A 13 -9.87 1.59 10.94
CA PRO A 13 -10.04 1.02 9.61
C PRO A 13 -9.93 2.06 8.49
N LEU A 14 -10.51 3.25 8.70
CA LEU A 14 -10.51 4.31 7.70
C LEU A 14 -9.09 4.79 7.41
N ALA A 15 -8.28 4.95 8.47
CA ALA A 15 -6.88 5.35 8.32
C ALA A 15 -6.06 4.28 7.58
N VAL A 16 -6.31 3.00 7.85
CA VAL A 16 -5.66 1.90 7.14
C VAL A 16 -6.08 1.87 5.67
N GLU A 17 -7.35 2.10 5.36
CA GLU A 17 -7.82 2.22 3.96
C GLU A 17 -7.15 3.39 3.24
N HIS A 18 -7.04 4.56 3.88
CA HIS A 18 -6.33 5.70 3.32
C HIS A 18 -4.85 5.40 3.07
N LEU A 19 -4.15 4.79 4.02
CA LEU A 19 -2.74 4.37 3.87
C LEU A 19 -2.57 3.39 2.70
N MET A 20 -3.47 2.42 2.59
CA MET A 20 -3.45 1.47 1.47
C MET A 20 -3.69 2.17 0.13
N MET A 21 -4.63 3.11 0.07
CA MET A 21 -4.90 3.89 -1.13
C MET A 21 -3.72 4.80 -1.52
N GLU A 22 -3.02 5.39 -0.55
CA GLU A 22 -1.80 6.17 -0.80
C GLU A 22 -0.69 5.32 -1.39
N GLN A 23 -0.39 4.16 -0.80
CA GLN A 23 0.61 3.23 -1.34
C GLN A 23 0.22 2.71 -2.74
N LEU A 24 -1.07 2.53 -3.00
CA LEU A 24 -1.55 2.12 -4.32
C LEU A 24 -1.35 3.23 -5.34
N ALA A 25 -1.68 4.47 -5.00
CA ALA A 25 -1.49 5.63 -5.86
C ALA A 25 -0.01 5.83 -6.20
N GLU A 26 0.88 5.67 -5.22
CA GLU A 26 2.33 5.72 -5.42
C GLU A 26 2.81 4.61 -6.36
N CYS A 27 2.35 3.36 -6.15
CA CYS A 27 2.71 2.23 -7.01
C CYS A 27 2.26 2.45 -8.47
N LEU A 28 1.03 2.96 -8.66
CA LEU A 28 0.51 3.30 -9.99
C LEU A 28 1.30 4.44 -10.64
N TRP A 29 1.66 5.46 -9.87
CA TRP A 29 2.48 6.56 -10.37
C TRP A 29 3.89 6.10 -10.77
N LEU A 30 4.53 5.26 -9.95
CA LEU A 30 5.84 4.68 -10.27
C LEU A 30 5.79 3.79 -11.51
N SER A 31 4.73 3.00 -11.65
CA SER A 31 4.46 2.20 -12.85
C SER A 31 4.38 3.06 -14.11
N GLN A 32 3.57 4.12 -14.07
CA GLN A 32 3.42 5.06 -15.18
C GLN A 32 4.73 5.78 -15.48
N LYS A 33 5.42 6.26 -14.45
CA LYS A 33 6.69 7.01 -14.58
C LYS A 33 7.79 6.15 -15.18
N ASN A 34 7.90 4.89 -14.74
CA ASN A 34 8.94 3.98 -15.21
C ASN A 34 8.52 3.21 -16.48
N ASN A 35 7.28 3.42 -16.96
CA ASN A 35 6.68 2.71 -18.09
C ASN A 35 6.74 1.18 -17.92
N LEU A 36 6.57 0.73 -16.66
CA LEU A 36 6.62 -0.67 -16.23
C LEU A 36 5.26 -1.05 -15.64
N PRO A 37 4.85 -2.31 -15.72
CA PRO A 37 3.63 -2.76 -15.04
C PRO A 37 3.75 -2.52 -13.53
N PRO A 38 2.63 -2.23 -12.84
CA PRO A 38 2.63 -2.05 -11.39
C PRO A 38 3.13 -3.31 -10.69
N ASP A 39 4.06 -3.11 -9.76
CA ASP A 39 4.67 -4.20 -9.00
C ASP A 39 3.84 -4.48 -7.74
N GLU A 40 3.06 -5.55 -7.81
CA GLU A 40 2.24 -6.01 -6.70
C GLU A 40 3.09 -6.40 -5.48
N GLN A 41 4.27 -6.99 -5.69
CA GLN A 41 5.16 -7.35 -4.58
C GLN A 41 5.69 -6.10 -3.90
N HIS A 42 6.06 -5.07 -4.67
CA HIS A 42 6.48 -3.79 -4.12
C HIS A 42 5.38 -3.15 -3.25
N TYR A 43 4.13 -3.16 -3.73
CA TYR A 43 2.99 -2.65 -2.97
C TYR A 43 2.76 -3.45 -1.68
N LEU A 44 2.76 -4.79 -1.75
CA LEU A 44 2.58 -5.65 -0.57
C LEU A 44 3.72 -5.48 0.45
N THR A 45 4.97 -5.33 0.00
CA THR A 45 6.11 -5.05 0.88
C THR A 45 6.00 -3.67 1.52
N ALA A 46 5.60 -2.65 0.78
CA ALA A 46 5.36 -1.32 1.33
C ALA A 46 4.28 -1.34 2.41
N LEU A 47 3.19 -2.09 2.20
CA LEU A 47 2.14 -2.29 3.20
C LEU A 47 2.60 -3.06 4.44
N ASP A 48 3.49 -4.04 4.31
CA ASP A 48 3.98 -4.81 5.47
C ASP A 48 5.03 -4.03 6.29
N ASN A 49 5.66 -3.01 5.71
CA ASN A 49 6.61 -2.11 6.37
C ASN A 49 5.95 -0.91 7.09
N LEU A 50 4.63 -0.72 6.94
CA LEU A 50 3.86 0.39 7.53
C LEU A 50 3.44 0.18 8.98
#